data_AF-X1D8H5-F1
#
_entry.id   AF-X1D8H5-F1
#
_cell.length_a   1.000
_cell.length_b   1.000
_cell.length_c   1.000
_cell.angle_alpha   90.00
_cell.angle_beta   90.00
_cell.angle_gamma   90.00
#
_symmetry.space_group_name_H-M   'P 1'
#
loop_
_entity.id
_entity.type
_entity.pdbx_description
1 polymer ?
#
loop_
_entity_poly.entity_id
_entity_poly.type
_entity_poly.pdbx_seq_one_letter_code
_entity_poly.pdbx_strand_id
1 'polypeptide(L)'
;QQLPGDVDICGVATTGSARYLAGVIVGADLVKNEITSHAVATLQYLPEAQTIIEIGGQDSKIIIIRDGVVIDFGMNTVCAAGTGSFLDHQALRLNMSIEEFSRRALASDTTVRIAGRCTVFAESDMIHKQQMGHRTEDILYGLCQALVRNYLNNVGLGKDIKSPVVFQGGVAFNQAIVKALQEELNTEIIVPLHHEIMGAIGAALLVHEEMLNNNNGSKFKGFGVSEVKYHTSSFQCKSCPNLCEVAQLSLDGQVLARWGGRCDLWERSPSS
;
A
#
# COMPACT_ATOMS: atom_id res chain seq x y z
N GLN A 1 20.84 7.77 7.56
CA GLN A 1 21.03 9.14 8.08
C GLN A 1 20.69 9.14 9.56
N GLN A 2 21.53 9.71 10.41
CA GLN A 2 21.15 10.04 11.79
C GLN A 2 20.45 11.40 11.77
N LEU A 3 19.38 11.54 12.55
CA LEU A 3 18.74 12.84 12.76
C LEU A 3 19.74 13.80 13.42
N PRO A 4 19.70 15.10 13.09
CA PRO A 4 20.47 16.11 13.82
C PRO A 4 20.16 16.05 15.32
N GLY A 5 21.19 16.27 16.16
CA GLY A 5 21.09 16.09 17.62
C GLY A 5 20.20 17.10 18.36
N ASP A 6 19.69 18.10 17.65
CA ASP A 6 18.82 19.18 18.10
C ASP A 6 17.35 19.01 17.64
N VAL A 7 16.99 17.83 17.13
CA VAL A 7 15.62 17.54 16.67
C VAL A 7 14.81 16.85 17.77
N ASP A 8 13.77 17.55 18.24
CA ASP A 8 12.74 16.98 19.09
C ASP A 8 11.57 16.45 18.25
N ILE A 9 11.12 15.24 18.57
CA ILE A 9 9.93 14.64 17.95
C ILE A 9 8.68 15.16 18.68
N CYS A 10 8.01 16.11 18.06
CA CYS A 10 6.82 16.75 18.62
C CYS A 10 5.53 15.92 18.50
N GLY A 11 5.54 14.85 17.70
CA GLY A 11 4.39 13.98 17.52
C GLY A 11 4.70 12.78 16.62
N VAL A 12 4.04 11.65 16.89
CA VAL A 12 4.20 10.42 16.10
C VAL A 12 2.85 9.87 15.68
N ALA A 13 2.70 9.58 14.40
CA ALA A 13 1.54 8.91 13.85
C ALA A 13 1.90 7.54 13.28
N THR A 14 0.94 6.61 13.31
CA THR A 14 1.04 5.34 12.57
C THR A 14 -0.16 5.11 11.67
N THR A 15 0.10 4.51 10.51
CA THR A 15 -0.88 4.18 9.48
C THR A 15 -0.54 2.84 8.81
N GLY A 16 -1.37 2.39 7.87
CA GLY A 16 -1.22 1.09 7.21
C GLY A 16 -1.88 -0.09 7.96
N SER A 17 -1.68 -1.29 7.44
CA SER A 17 -2.23 -2.54 7.96
C SER A 17 -1.77 -2.88 9.38
N ALA A 18 -0.53 -2.53 9.75
CA ALA A 18 0.05 -2.82 11.07
C ALA A 18 0.00 -1.62 12.04
N ARG A 19 -0.77 -0.58 11.74
CA ARG A 19 -0.74 0.72 12.44
C ARG A 19 -0.92 0.63 13.97
N TYR A 20 -1.77 -0.27 14.47
CA TYR A 20 -2.00 -0.39 15.91
C TYR A 20 -0.80 -1.01 16.62
N LEU A 21 -0.25 -2.10 16.06
CA LEU A 21 0.95 -2.74 16.58
C LEU A 21 2.13 -1.76 16.58
N ALA A 22 2.36 -1.10 15.43
CA ALA A 22 3.39 -0.08 15.30
C ALA A 22 3.17 1.05 16.31
N GLY A 23 1.92 1.51 16.46
CA GLY A 23 1.55 2.60 17.36
C GLY A 23 1.86 2.28 18.82
N VAL A 24 1.60 1.05 19.27
CA VAL A 24 1.95 0.61 20.63
C VAL A 24 3.46 0.54 20.84
N ILE A 25 4.20 0.06 19.84
CA ILE A 25 5.66 -0.07 19.91
C ILE A 25 6.32 1.30 20.00
N VAL A 26 5.97 2.23 19.11
CA VAL A 26 6.62 3.56 19.06
C VAL A 26 6.06 4.56 20.05
N GLY A 27 4.87 4.29 20.62
CA GLY A 27 4.15 5.28 21.43
C GLY A 27 3.52 6.36 20.57
N ALA A 28 2.75 5.97 19.56
CA ALA A 28 2.09 6.91 18.67
C ALA A 28 1.06 7.78 19.40
N ASP A 29 1.07 9.07 19.09
CA ASP A 29 0.08 10.05 19.53
C ASP A 29 -1.22 9.90 18.74
N LEU A 30 -1.09 9.48 17.47
CA LEU A 30 -2.22 9.28 16.57
C LEU A 30 -2.10 7.96 15.80
N VAL A 31 -3.17 7.16 15.78
CA VAL A 31 -3.27 5.99 14.90
C VAL A 31 -4.38 6.26 13.88
N LYS A 32 -4.03 6.31 12.59
CA LYS A 32 -4.98 6.63 11.52
C LYS A 32 -5.03 5.55 10.46
N ASN A 33 -6.20 5.36 9.86
CA ASN A 33 -6.31 4.48 8.69
C ASN A 33 -5.57 5.07 7.48
N GLU A 34 -5.14 4.17 6.60
CA GLU A 34 -4.40 4.48 5.38
C GLU A 34 -5.22 5.28 4.36
N ILE A 35 -6.53 5.02 4.24
CA ILE A 35 -7.41 5.77 3.31
C ILE A 35 -7.37 7.27 3.61
N THR A 36 -7.56 7.64 4.87
CA THR A 36 -7.52 9.04 5.30
C THR A 36 -6.12 9.60 5.15
N SER A 37 -5.10 8.83 5.51
CA SER A 37 -3.70 9.30 5.45
C SER A 37 -3.30 9.61 4.00
N HIS A 38 -3.56 8.70 3.06
CA HIS A 38 -3.30 8.92 1.64
C HIS A 38 -4.13 10.08 1.05
N ALA A 39 -5.40 10.22 1.44
CA ALA A 39 -6.24 11.31 1.00
C ALA A 39 -5.72 12.68 1.48
N VAL A 40 -5.33 12.78 2.75
CA VAL A 40 -4.78 14.01 3.33
C VAL A 40 -3.48 14.41 2.63
N ALA A 41 -2.54 13.47 2.45
CA ALA A 41 -1.30 13.76 1.74
C ALA A 41 -1.55 14.21 0.30
N THR A 42 -2.46 13.52 -0.39
CA THR A 42 -2.80 13.87 -1.77
C THR A 42 -3.48 15.22 -1.88
N LEU A 43 -4.42 15.56 -0.99
CA LEU A 43 -5.10 16.85 -1.01
C LEU A 43 -4.22 18.03 -0.60
N GLN A 44 -3.18 17.78 0.21
CA GLN A 44 -2.15 18.79 0.48
C GLN A 44 -1.22 19.00 -0.73
N TYR A 45 -0.92 17.94 -1.47
CA TYR A 45 -0.10 17.99 -2.68
C TYR A 45 -0.85 18.55 -3.90
N LEU A 46 -2.10 18.15 -4.08
CA LEU A 46 -2.98 18.46 -5.22
C LEU A 46 -4.43 18.59 -4.72
N PRO A 47 -4.87 19.77 -4.27
CA PRO A 47 -6.20 20.00 -3.69
C PRO A 47 -7.38 19.62 -4.60
N GLU A 48 -7.18 19.67 -5.92
CA GLU A 48 -8.17 19.34 -6.94
C GLU A 48 -8.26 17.84 -7.28
N ALA A 49 -7.44 16.99 -6.66
CA ALA A 49 -7.42 15.55 -6.94
C ALA A 49 -8.82 14.93 -6.78
N GLN A 50 -9.27 14.18 -7.80
CA GLN A 50 -10.59 13.54 -7.80
C GLN A 50 -10.52 12.03 -7.62
N THR A 51 -9.40 11.41 -7.98
CA THR A 51 -9.19 9.97 -7.82
C THR A 51 -7.77 9.70 -7.36
N ILE A 52 -7.64 8.81 -6.38
CA ILE A 52 -6.34 8.28 -5.96
C ILE A 52 -6.32 6.80 -6.30
N ILE A 53 -5.32 6.40 -7.08
CA ILE A 53 -4.96 5.02 -7.31
C ILE A 53 -3.73 4.75 -6.44
N GLU A 54 -3.80 3.75 -5.59
CA GLU A 54 -2.66 3.30 -4.80
C GLU A 54 -2.44 1.82 -5.07
N ILE A 55 -1.23 1.47 -5.51
CA ILE A 55 -0.87 0.07 -5.73
C ILE A 55 0.43 -0.19 -4.97
N GLY A 56 0.27 -0.88 -3.84
CA GLY A 56 1.35 -1.38 -3.01
C GLY A 56 1.87 -2.73 -3.48
N GLY A 57 2.77 -3.31 -2.67
CA GLY A 57 3.33 -4.64 -2.95
C GLY A 57 2.33 -5.78 -2.73
N GLN A 58 1.48 -5.67 -1.71
CA GLN A 58 0.60 -6.75 -1.23
C GLN A 58 -0.89 -6.40 -1.29
N ASP A 59 -1.20 -5.11 -1.33
CA ASP A 59 -2.56 -4.61 -1.42
C ASP A 59 -2.63 -3.45 -2.42
N SER A 60 -3.86 -3.04 -2.73
CA SER A 60 -4.13 -1.96 -3.66
C SER A 60 -5.45 -1.29 -3.29
N LYS A 61 -5.53 0.01 -3.52
CA LYS A 61 -6.64 0.87 -3.07
C LYS A 61 -7.04 1.83 -4.17
N ILE A 62 -8.32 2.16 -4.21
CA ILE A 62 -8.83 3.31 -4.95
C ILE A 62 -9.59 4.20 -3.98
N ILE A 63 -9.39 5.52 -4.08
CA ILE A 63 -10.05 6.50 -3.23
C ILE A 63 -10.67 7.55 -4.15
N ILE A 64 -11.97 7.78 -4.00
CA ILE A 64 -12.74 8.73 -4.78
C ILE A 64 -12.98 9.97 -3.94
N ILE A 65 -12.56 11.12 -4.45
CA ILE A 65 -12.63 12.41 -3.77
C ILE A 65 -13.54 13.34 -4.55
N ARG A 66 -14.49 13.99 -3.88
CA ARG A 66 -15.30 15.07 -4.44
C ARG A 66 -15.32 16.22 -3.46
N ASP A 67 -15.14 17.43 -3.98
CA ASP A 67 -15.16 18.67 -3.19
C ASP A 67 -14.21 18.60 -1.97
N GLY A 68 -13.03 18.00 -2.15
CA GLY A 68 -12.02 17.84 -1.10
C GLY A 68 -12.33 16.76 -0.04
N VAL A 69 -13.36 15.94 -0.24
CA VAL A 69 -13.79 14.91 0.73
C VAL A 69 -13.79 13.52 0.08
N VAL A 70 -13.35 12.51 0.83
CA VAL A 70 -13.46 11.10 0.42
C VAL A 70 -14.92 10.68 0.43
N ILE A 71 -15.47 10.34 -0.73
CA ILE A 71 -16.87 9.90 -0.88
C ILE A 71 -17.02 8.40 -1.07
N ASP A 72 -15.98 7.72 -1.56
CA ASP A 72 -15.98 6.30 -1.81
C ASP A 72 -14.55 5.76 -1.82
N PHE A 73 -14.38 4.48 -1.51
CA PHE A 73 -13.09 3.80 -1.60
C PHE A 73 -13.28 2.30 -1.88
N GLY A 74 -12.23 1.66 -2.39
CA GLY A 74 -12.14 0.22 -2.58
C GLY A 74 -10.75 -0.26 -2.22
N MET A 75 -10.64 -1.48 -1.71
CA MET A 75 -9.36 -2.08 -1.34
C MET A 75 -9.36 -3.58 -1.63
N ASN A 76 -8.23 -4.08 -2.12
CA ASN A 76 -7.98 -5.52 -2.27
C ASN A 76 -6.73 -5.92 -1.48
N THR A 77 -6.92 -6.87 -0.55
CA THR A 77 -5.86 -7.43 0.30
C THR A 77 -5.64 -8.93 0.07
N VAL A 78 -6.40 -9.56 -0.85
CA VAL A 78 -6.42 -11.03 -1.01
C VAL A 78 -5.76 -11.46 -2.31
N CYS A 79 -5.95 -10.71 -3.40
CA CYS A 79 -5.49 -11.11 -4.72
C CYS A 79 -4.21 -10.39 -5.13
N ALA A 80 -3.16 -11.15 -5.42
CA ALA A 80 -1.88 -10.61 -5.89
C ALA A 80 -1.96 -9.95 -7.28
N ALA A 81 -2.89 -10.39 -8.14
CA ALA A 81 -2.92 -10.06 -9.58
C ALA A 81 -3.16 -8.55 -9.91
N GLY A 82 -3.47 -7.74 -8.90
CA GLY A 82 -3.60 -6.27 -9.00
C GLY A 82 -2.61 -5.51 -8.11
N THR A 83 -1.50 -6.13 -7.70
CA THR A 83 -0.51 -5.57 -6.76
C THR A 83 0.91 -5.74 -7.29
N GLY A 84 1.89 -5.06 -6.68
CA GLY A 84 3.30 -5.15 -7.07
C GLY A 84 3.87 -6.58 -7.07
N SER A 85 3.44 -7.41 -6.12
CA SER A 85 3.89 -8.81 -6.03
C SER A 85 3.66 -9.61 -7.31
N PHE A 86 2.61 -9.29 -8.09
CA PHE A 86 2.38 -9.91 -9.39
C PHE A 86 3.56 -9.73 -10.35
N LEU A 87 4.10 -8.51 -10.41
CA LEU A 87 5.25 -8.16 -11.26
C LEU A 87 6.54 -8.73 -10.67
N ASP A 88 6.73 -8.65 -9.35
CA ASP A 88 7.91 -9.19 -8.68
C ASP A 88 8.08 -10.69 -8.96
N HIS A 89 6.99 -11.46 -8.88
CA HIS A 89 7.00 -12.88 -9.20
C HIS A 89 7.38 -13.15 -10.67
N GLN A 90 6.96 -12.30 -11.61
CA GLN A 90 7.31 -12.47 -13.02
C GLN A 90 8.75 -12.03 -13.30
N ALA A 91 9.21 -10.93 -12.70
CA ALA A 91 10.57 -10.44 -12.80
C ALA A 91 11.57 -11.49 -12.27
N LEU A 92 11.30 -12.06 -11.11
CA LEU A 92 12.13 -13.12 -10.51
C LEU A 92 12.25 -14.34 -11.44
N ARG A 93 11.15 -14.75 -12.08
CA ARG A 93 11.13 -15.89 -13.01
C ARG A 93 11.94 -15.65 -14.28
N LEU A 94 11.91 -14.42 -14.77
CA LEU A 94 12.72 -13.98 -15.91
C LEU A 94 14.15 -13.62 -15.50
N ASN A 95 14.52 -13.86 -14.23
CA ASN A 95 15.82 -13.56 -13.65
C ASN A 95 16.26 -12.10 -13.89
N MET A 96 15.34 -11.16 -13.65
CA MET A 96 15.55 -9.73 -13.80
C MET A 96 15.07 -8.96 -12.58
N SER A 97 15.65 -7.78 -12.36
CA SER A 97 15.16 -6.85 -11.35
C SER A 97 13.87 -6.16 -11.81
N ILE A 98 13.12 -5.59 -10.87
CA ILE A 98 11.87 -4.87 -11.19
C ILE A 98 12.14 -3.56 -11.96
N GLU A 99 13.31 -2.95 -11.76
CA GLU A 99 13.77 -1.77 -12.50
C GLU A 99 14.08 -2.12 -13.96
N GLU A 100 14.81 -3.22 -14.18
CA GLU A 100 15.08 -3.77 -15.51
C GLU A 100 13.77 -4.16 -16.22
N PHE A 101 12.82 -4.76 -15.49
CA PHE A 101 11.47 -5.08 -15.97
C PHE A 101 10.78 -3.82 -16.50
N SER A 102 10.69 -2.76 -15.69
CA SER A 102 10.03 -1.51 -16.07
C SER A 102 10.66 -0.89 -17.32
N ARG A 103 12.00 -0.82 -17.36
CA ARG A 103 12.76 -0.25 -18.48
C ARG A 103 12.51 -1.01 -19.78
N ARG A 104 12.51 -2.34 -19.73
CA ARG A 104 12.27 -3.18 -20.92
C ARG A 104 10.81 -3.17 -21.35
N ALA A 105 9.86 -3.15 -20.42
CA ALA A 105 8.44 -3.02 -20.74
C ALA A 105 8.14 -1.72 -21.51
N LEU A 106 8.79 -0.61 -21.15
CA LEU A 106 8.65 0.66 -21.88
C LEU A 106 9.17 0.62 -23.33
N ALA A 107 10.09 -0.29 -23.64
CA ALA A 107 10.64 -0.46 -24.99
C ALA A 107 9.76 -1.35 -25.90
N SER A 108 8.60 -1.80 -25.42
CA SER A 108 7.60 -2.49 -26.24
C SER A 108 7.05 -1.57 -27.33
N ASP A 109 7.00 -2.10 -28.55
CA ASP A 109 6.38 -1.45 -29.72
C ASP A 109 5.12 -2.19 -30.20
N THR A 110 4.84 -3.38 -29.64
CA THR A 110 3.73 -4.22 -30.04
C THR A 110 2.94 -4.70 -28.82
N THR A 111 1.61 -4.63 -28.88
CA THR A 111 0.78 -5.13 -27.80
C THR A 111 0.70 -6.66 -27.80
N VAL A 112 1.13 -7.29 -26.69
CA VAL A 112 0.91 -8.72 -26.43
C VAL A 112 -0.08 -8.87 -25.28
N ARG A 113 -1.25 -9.45 -25.58
CA ARG A 113 -2.27 -9.68 -24.55
C ARG A 113 -1.89 -10.87 -23.68
N ILE A 114 -1.73 -10.60 -22.38
CA ILE A 114 -1.56 -11.62 -21.33
C ILE A 114 -2.87 -11.79 -20.54
N ALA A 115 -3.31 -13.04 -20.40
CA ALA A 115 -4.42 -13.50 -19.57
C ALA A 115 -4.03 -13.46 -18.08
N GLY A 116 -3.82 -12.27 -17.53
CA GLY A 116 -3.28 -12.10 -16.18
C GLY A 116 -4.26 -12.25 -15.02
N ARG A 117 -5.40 -12.95 -15.14
CA ARG A 117 -6.43 -13.00 -14.08
C ARG A 117 -5.92 -13.54 -12.73
N CYS A 118 -4.91 -14.39 -12.76
CA CYS A 118 -4.21 -14.94 -11.61
C CYS A 118 -2.71 -14.96 -11.92
N THR A 119 -1.87 -14.68 -10.92
CA THR A 119 -0.40 -14.75 -11.05
C THR A 119 0.08 -16.11 -11.58
N VAL A 120 -0.61 -17.20 -11.22
CA VAL A 120 -0.29 -18.55 -11.69
C VAL A 120 -0.60 -18.72 -13.18
N PHE A 121 -1.74 -18.21 -13.66
CA PHE A 121 -2.09 -18.35 -15.08
C PHE A 121 -1.34 -17.36 -15.98
N ALA A 122 -0.98 -16.19 -15.44
CA ALA A 122 -0.13 -15.24 -16.15
C ALA A 122 1.23 -15.85 -16.51
N GLU A 123 1.75 -16.74 -15.66
CA GLU A 123 2.97 -17.50 -15.92
C GLU A 123 2.86 -18.38 -17.16
N SER A 124 1.83 -19.24 -17.18
CA SER A 124 1.65 -20.19 -18.28
C SER A 124 1.44 -19.46 -19.60
N ASP A 125 0.70 -18.35 -19.59
CA ASP A 125 0.50 -17.54 -20.77
C ASP A 125 1.77 -16.81 -21.20
N MET A 126 2.55 -16.26 -20.26
CA MET A 126 3.86 -15.67 -20.53
C MET A 126 4.80 -16.66 -21.24
N ILE A 127 4.93 -17.88 -20.72
CA ILE A 127 5.75 -18.95 -21.31
C ILE A 127 5.24 -19.30 -22.71
N HIS A 128 3.92 -19.42 -22.87
CA HIS A 128 3.31 -19.68 -24.18
C HIS A 128 3.63 -18.57 -25.19
N LYS A 129 3.56 -17.29 -24.80
CA LYS A 129 3.93 -16.16 -25.67
C LYS A 129 5.41 -16.17 -26.05
N GLN A 130 6.30 -16.56 -25.14
CA GLN A 130 7.72 -16.75 -25.45
C GLN A 130 7.92 -17.84 -26.51
N GLN A 131 7.23 -18.98 -26.37
CA GLN A 131 7.30 -20.10 -27.33
C GLN A 131 6.76 -19.73 -28.71
N MET A 132 5.80 -18.81 -28.79
CA MET A 132 5.30 -18.24 -30.05
C MET A 132 6.27 -17.25 -30.71
N GLY A 133 7.38 -16.91 -30.06
CA GLY A 133 8.39 -15.98 -30.59
C GLY A 133 8.08 -14.51 -30.33
N HIS A 134 7.17 -14.17 -29.40
CA HIS A 134 6.98 -12.78 -28.99
C HIS A 134 8.23 -12.25 -28.29
N ARG A 135 8.54 -10.97 -28.54
CA ARG A 135 9.65 -10.29 -27.87
C ARG A 135 9.37 -10.18 -26.38
N THR A 136 10.43 -10.24 -25.59
CA THR A 136 10.31 -10.13 -24.13
C THR A 136 9.72 -8.78 -23.74
N GLU A 137 10.13 -7.68 -24.36
CA GLU A 137 9.62 -6.33 -24.07
C GLU A 137 8.09 -6.26 -24.18
N ASP A 138 7.53 -6.86 -25.23
CA ASP A 138 6.09 -6.85 -25.47
C ASP A 138 5.32 -7.71 -24.45
N ILE A 139 5.91 -8.84 -24.04
CA ILE A 139 5.36 -9.68 -22.98
C ILE A 139 5.37 -8.94 -21.64
N LEU A 140 6.47 -8.26 -21.30
CA LEU A 140 6.60 -7.46 -20.08
C LEU A 140 5.56 -6.33 -20.04
N TYR A 141 5.37 -5.62 -21.15
CA TYR A 141 4.33 -4.61 -21.23
C TYR A 141 2.92 -5.22 -21.14
N GLY A 142 2.70 -6.38 -21.77
CA GLY A 142 1.47 -7.16 -21.64
C GLY A 142 1.11 -7.53 -20.20
N LEU A 143 2.12 -7.82 -19.36
CA LEU A 143 1.98 -8.06 -17.93
C LEU A 143 1.60 -6.77 -17.18
N CYS A 144 2.22 -5.62 -17.49
CA CYS A 144 1.83 -4.32 -16.93
C CYS A 144 0.35 -4.01 -17.22
N GLN A 145 -0.06 -4.15 -18.49
CA GLN A 145 -1.44 -3.94 -18.88
C GLN A 145 -2.38 -4.96 -18.20
N ALA A 146 -1.93 -6.19 -17.97
CA ALA A 146 -2.74 -7.18 -17.26
C ALA A 146 -2.99 -6.79 -15.80
N LEU A 147 -1.96 -6.30 -15.10
CA LEU A 147 -2.10 -5.78 -13.73
C LEU A 147 -3.11 -4.63 -13.68
N VAL A 148 -2.98 -3.64 -14.57
CA VAL A 148 -3.89 -2.48 -14.63
C VAL A 148 -5.33 -2.93 -14.88
N ARG A 149 -5.56 -3.79 -15.88
CA ARG A 149 -6.91 -4.35 -16.14
C ARG A 149 -7.47 -5.08 -14.93
N ASN A 150 -6.66 -5.85 -14.21
CA ASN A 150 -7.13 -6.56 -13.02
C ASN A 150 -7.45 -5.60 -11.87
N TYR A 151 -6.62 -4.58 -11.67
CA TYR A 151 -6.85 -3.56 -10.65
C TYR A 151 -8.19 -2.86 -10.91
N LEU A 152 -8.45 -2.41 -12.14
CA LEU A 152 -9.70 -1.73 -12.49
C LEU A 152 -10.91 -2.66 -12.42
N ASN A 153 -10.79 -3.91 -12.87
CA ASN A 153 -11.89 -4.88 -12.82
C ASN A 153 -12.23 -5.38 -11.41
N ASN A 154 -11.35 -5.20 -10.42
CA ASN A 154 -11.59 -5.64 -9.05
C ASN A 154 -11.79 -4.45 -8.11
N VAL A 155 -10.77 -3.61 -7.96
CA VAL A 155 -10.76 -2.49 -7.00
C VAL A 155 -11.49 -1.28 -7.56
N GLY A 156 -11.28 -0.99 -8.86
CA GLY A 156 -11.93 0.11 -9.57
C GLY A 156 -13.36 -0.17 -10.03
N LEU A 157 -13.86 -1.40 -9.85
CA LEU A 157 -15.14 -1.81 -10.42
C LEU A 157 -16.30 -1.01 -9.80
N GLY A 158 -17.07 -0.33 -10.65
CA GLY A 158 -18.20 0.50 -10.22
C GLY A 158 -17.81 1.84 -9.60
N LYS A 159 -16.52 2.21 -9.60
CA LYS A 159 -16.04 3.49 -9.08
C LYS A 159 -16.13 4.59 -10.15
N ASP A 160 -16.53 5.79 -9.74
CA ASP A 160 -16.54 6.99 -10.60
C ASP A 160 -15.12 7.57 -10.70
N ILE A 161 -14.30 7.02 -11.59
CA ILE A 161 -12.91 7.47 -11.80
C ILE A 161 -12.93 8.76 -12.63
N LYS A 162 -12.45 9.86 -12.03
CA LYS A 162 -12.34 11.17 -12.68
C LYS A 162 -10.97 11.79 -12.48
N SER A 163 -10.54 12.57 -13.47
CA SER A 163 -9.33 13.38 -13.39
C SER A 163 -9.53 14.63 -12.51
N PRO A 164 -8.48 15.14 -11.85
CA PRO A 164 -7.11 14.63 -11.84
C PRO A 164 -6.95 13.31 -11.07
N VAL A 165 -6.24 12.36 -11.68
CA VAL A 165 -5.95 11.04 -11.09
C VAL A 165 -4.52 11.05 -10.56
N VAL A 166 -4.37 10.78 -9.27
CA VAL A 166 -3.07 10.66 -8.60
C VAL A 166 -2.74 9.19 -8.39
N PHE A 167 -1.58 8.76 -8.88
CA PHE A 167 -1.07 7.41 -8.70
C PHE A 167 0.08 7.38 -7.69
N GLN A 168 -0.06 6.54 -6.68
CA GLN A 168 0.86 6.41 -5.56
C GLN A 168 1.10 4.94 -5.16
N GLY A 169 1.99 4.73 -4.19
CA GLY A 169 2.46 3.41 -3.77
C GLY A 169 3.78 3.01 -4.44
N GLY A 170 4.32 1.87 -4.05
CA GLY A 170 5.62 1.38 -4.56
C GLY A 170 5.59 1.05 -6.06
N VAL A 171 4.43 0.62 -6.59
CA VAL A 171 4.32 0.29 -8.01
C VAL A 171 4.40 1.52 -8.92
N ALA A 172 4.18 2.73 -8.39
CA ALA A 172 4.32 3.96 -9.16
C ALA A 172 5.76 4.26 -9.61
N PHE A 173 6.79 3.59 -9.05
CA PHE A 173 8.14 3.60 -9.63
C PHE A 173 8.20 2.98 -11.03
N ASN A 174 7.30 2.04 -11.33
CA ASN A 174 7.25 1.35 -12.62
C ASN A 174 6.52 2.22 -13.66
N GLN A 175 7.32 2.91 -14.48
CA GLN A 175 6.82 3.83 -15.51
C GLN A 175 5.99 3.12 -16.60
N ALA A 176 6.17 1.81 -16.81
CA ALA A 176 5.31 1.06 -17.72
C ALA A 176 3.90 0.86 -17.15
N ILE A 177 3.73 0.83 -15.82
CA ILE A 177 2.40 0.83 -15.18
C ILE A 177 1.74 2.20 -15.30
N VAL A 178 2.50 3.29 -15.13
CA VAL A 178 2.00 4.66 -15.34
C VAL A 178 1.46 4.79 -16.77
N LYS A 179 2.26 4.38 -17.76
CA LYS A 179 1.85 4.34 -19.17
C LYS A 179 0.59 3.49 -19.39
N ALA A 180 0.53 2.29 -18.81
CA ALA A 180 -0.62 1.41 -18.96
C ALA A 180 -1.90 1.97 -18.30
N LEU A 181 -1.79 2.67 -17.17
CA LEU A 181 -2.91 3.39 -16.54
C LEU A 181 -3.40 4.55 -17.42
N GLN A 182 -2.48 5.33 -17.98
CA GLN A 182 -2.82 6.42 -18.90
C GLN A 182 -3.57 5.91 -20.13
N GLU A 183 -3.10 4.81 -20.73
CA GLU A 183 -3.74 4.18 -21.89
C GLU A 183 -5.13 3.63 -21.55
N GLU A 184 -5.27 2.90 -20.44
CA GLU A 184 -6.52 2.25 -20.06
C GLU A 184 -7.60 3.25 -19.60
N LEU A 185 -7.20 4.32 -18.90
CA LEU A 185 -8.13 5.35 -18.41
C LEU A 185 -8.30 6.52 -19.39
N ASN A 186 -7.49 6.59 -20.44
CA ASN A 186 -7.46 7.70 -21.40
C ASN A 186 -7.37 9.08 -20.72
N THR A 187 -6.51 9.19 -19.71
CA THR A 187 -6.28 10.43 -18.94
C THR A 187 -4.82 10.50 -18.53
N GLU A 188 -4.34 11.71 -18.24
CA GLU A 188 -3.06 11.91 -17.57
C GLU A 188 -3.10 11.33 -16.15
N ILE A 189 -1.98 10.73 -15.74
CA ILE A 189 -1.77 10.17 -14.41
C ILE A 189 -0.67 10.95 -13.73
N ILE A 190 -0.99 11.55 -12.58
CA ILE A 190 -0.07 12.37 -11.81
C ILE A 190 0.61 11.48 -10.76
N VAL A 191 1.95 11.44 -10.78
CA VAL A 191 2.75 10.69 -9.79
C VAL A 191 3.48 11.69 -8.90
N PRO A 192 3.15 11.79 -7.59
CA PRO A 192 3.86 12.67 -6.66
C PRO A 192 5.33 12.28 -6.51
N LEU A 193 6.20 13.24 -6.14
CA LEU A 193 7.64 12.99 -5.94
C LEU A 193 7.93 11.89 -4.90
N HIS A 194 7.14 11.85 -3.82
CA HIS A 194 7.28 10.92 -2.69
C HIS A 194 6.11 9.93 -2.64
N HIS A 195 5.71 9.43 -3.82
CA HIS A 195 4.55 8.55 -4.00
C HIS A 195 4.59 7.28 -3.13
N GLU A 196 5.78 6.82 -2.74
CA GLU A 196 6.05 5.64 -1.93
C GLU A 196 5.76 5.81 -0.44
N ILE A 197 5.71 7.05 0.06
CA ILE A 197 5.50 7.39 1.48
C ILE A 197 4.33 8.34 1.71
N MET A 198 3.45 8.55 0.73
CA MET A 198 2.28 9.43 0.86
C MET A 198 1.41 9.11 2.08
N GLY A 199 1.23 7.83 2.41
CA GLY A 199 0.51 7.43 3.63
C GLY A 199 1.19 7.96 4.91
N ALA A 200 2.52 7.86 4.99
CA ALA A 200 3.28 8.39 6.12
C ALA A 200 3.24 9.92 6.19
N ILE A 201 3.33 10.60 5.04
CA ILE A 201 3.21 12.07 4.94
C ILE A 201 1.85 12.53 5.50
N GLY A 202 0.77 11.88 5.08
CA GLY A 202 -0.57 12.24 5.56
C GLY A 202 -0.78 11.94 7.04
N ALA A 203 -0.20 10.86 7.55
CA ALA A 203 -0.22 10.57 8.98
C ALA A 203 0.56 11.64 9.77
N ALA A 204 1.71 12.08 9.27
CA ALA A 204 2.52 13.14 9.88
C ALA A 204 1.77 14.49 9.90
N LEU A 205 1.08 14.85 8.82
CA LEU A 205 0.25 16.06 8.74
C LEU A 205 -0.88 16.02 9.78
N LEU A 206 -1.56 14.88 9.91
CA LEU A 206 -2.66 14.73 10.87
C LEU A 206 -2.20 14.81 12.32
N VAL A 207 -1.08 14.18 12.68
CA VAL A 207 -0.57 14.29 14.06
C VAL A 207 0.00 15.68 14.33
N HIS A 208 0.55 16.36 13.33
CA HIS A 208 0.95 17.75 13.50
C HIS A 208 -0.25 18.63 13.90
N GLU A 209 -1.38 18.50 13.21
CA GLU A 209 -2.61 19.22 13.55
C GLU A 209 -3.16 18.85 14.95
N GLU A 210 -3.15 17.57 15.30
CA GLU A 210 -3.57 17.10 16.64
C GLU A 210 -2.69 17.70 17.74
N MET A 211 -1.37 17.71 17.53
CA MET A 211 -0.40 18.16 18.54
C MET A 211 -0.39 19.68 18.73
N LEU A 212 -0.85 20.48 17.77
CA LEU A 212 -1.04 21.93 17.95
C LEU A 212 -2.02 22.26 19.08
N ASN A 213 -2.97 21.36 19.35
CA ASN A 213 -3.98 21.52 20.40
C ASN A 213 -3.63 20.75 21.70
N ASN A 214 -2.50 20.03 21.71
CA ASN A 214 -2.09 19.18 22.82
C ASN A 214 -0.94 19.81 23.63
N ASN A 215 -1.20 20.10 24.91
CA ASN A 215 -0.20 20.67 25.81
C ASN A 215 0.64 19.62 26.57
N ASN A 216 0.39 18.31 26.37
CA ASN A 216 0.99 17.24 27.17
C ASN A 216 2.26 16.61 26.54
N GLY A 217 2.76 17.15 25.43
CA GLY A 217 3.90 16.58 24.70
C GLY A 217 3.59 15.24 24.02
N SER A 218 4.55 14.71 23.27
CA SER A 218 4.41 13.43 22.56
C SER A 218 4.60 12.23 23.48
N LYS A 219 3.86 11.14 23.22
CA LYS A 219 4.01 9.81 23.84
C LYS A 219 5.15 8.99 23.23
N PHE A 220 5.91 9.56 22.29
CA PHE A 220 6.99 8.87 21.59
C PHE A 220 7.98 8.25 22.58
N LYS A 221 8.20 6.94 22.45
CA LYS A 221 9.06 6.15 23.33
C LYS A 221 10.56 6.26 23.00
N GLY A 222 10.92 7.07 22.00
CA GLY A 222 12.30 7.23 21.53
C GLY A 222 12.70 6.19 20.48
N PHE A 223 13.87 6.40 19.87
CA PHE A 223 14.40 5.51 18.82
C PHE A 223 14.93 4.17 19.35
N GLY A 224 15.15 4.05 20.67
CA GLY A 224 15.61 2.81 21.30
C GLY A 224 14.57 1.68 21.31
N VAL A 225 13.34 1.92 20.87
CA VAL A 225 12.28 0.90 20.78
C VAL A 225 12.67 -0.30 19.91
N SER A 226 13.60 -0.14 18.95
CA SER A 226 14.12 -1.25 18.15
C SER A 226 15.03 -2.20 18.91
N GLU A 227 15.59 -1.76 20.04
CA GLU A 227 16.51 -2.54 20.88
C GLU A 227 15.77 -3.30 22.01
N VAL A 228 14.48 -3.00 22.20
CA VAL A 228 13.64 -3.62 23.22
C VAL A 228 13.29 -5.06 22.82
N LYS A 229 13.49 -6.00 23.74
CA LYS A 229 13.14 -7.41 23.54
C LYS A 229 11.66 -7.64 23.84
N TYR A 230 10.84 -7.56 22.80
CA TYR A 230 9.44 -7.99 22.89
C TYR A 230 9.33 -9.52 22.85
N HIS A 231 8.38 -10.06 23.60
CA HIS A 231 8.04 -11.47 23.56
C HIS A 231 6.77 -11.67 22.73
N THR A 232 6.81 -12.59 21.77
CA THR A 232 5.67 -12.91 20.90
C THR A 232 5.16 -14.30 21.24
N SER A 233 3.86 -14.41 21.50
CA SER A 233 3.14 -15.67 21.73
C SER A 233 1.88 -15.72 20.88
N SER A 234 1.25 -16.88 20.69
CA SER A 234 -0.07 -16.96 20.04
C SER A 234 -1.05 -17.80 20.86
N PHE A 235 -2.35 -17.58 20.63
CA PHE A 235 -3.43 -18.39 21.18
C PHE A 235 -4.57 -18.54 20.18
N GLN A 236 -5.40 -19.57 20.35
CA GLN A 236 -6.57 -19.78 19.49
C GLN A 236 -7.79 -19.06 20.06
N CYS A 237 -8.38 -18.15 19.27
CA CYS A 237 -9.62 -17.45 19.61
C CYS A 237 -10.81 -18.40 19.54
N LYS A 238 -11.61 -18.48 20.61
CA LYS A 238 -12.81 -19.35 20.68
C LYS A 238 -14.13 -18.58 20.62
N SER A 239 -14.08 -17.30 20.26
CA SER A 239 -15.26 -16.42 20.26
C SER A 239 -16.24 -16.69 19.11
N CYS A 240 -15.82 -17.41 18.07
CA CYS A 240 -16.69 -17.84 16.96
C CYS A 240 -16.10 -19.08 16.26
N PRO A 241 -16.84 -19.71 15.31
CA PRO A 241 -16.37 -20.91 14.60
C PRO A 241 -15.11 -20.74 13.74
N ASN A 242 -14.65 -19.50 13.49
CA ASN A 242 -13.45 -19.25 12.68
C ASN A 242 -12.13 -19.67 13.35
N LEU A 243 -12.14 -19.86 14.68
CA LEU A 243 -11.01 -20.39 15.46
C LEU A 243 -9.64 -19.77 15.11
N CYS A 244 -9.61 -18.44 14.92
CA CYS A 244 -8.43 -17.74 14.44
C CYS A 244 -7.24 -17.90 15.39
N GLU A 245 -6.04 -18.08 14.84
CA GLU A 245 -4.80 -17.92 15.60
C GLU A 245 -4.54 -16.43 15.81
N VAL A 246 -4.46 -16.01 17.08
CA VAL A 246 -4.23 -14.63 17.48
C VAL A 246 -2.82 -14.53 18.03
N ALA A 247 -2.00 -13.71 17.36
CA ALA A 247 -0.69 -13.35 17.83
C ALA A 247 -0.81 -12.29 18.94
N GLN A 248 0.13 -12.33 19.88
CA GLN A 248 0.19 -11.49 21.06
C GLN A 248 1.63 -11.00 21.25
N LEU A 249 1.80 -9.69 21.40
CA LEU A 249 3.04 -9.05 21.79
C LEU A 249 2.99 -8.70 23.28
N SER A 250 4.01 -9.08 24.02
CA SER A 250 4.21 -8.68 25.42
C SER A 250 5.59 -8.09 25.67
N LEU A 251 5.64 -7.23 26.69
CA LEU A 251 6.87 -6.65 27.23
C LEU A 251 6.78 -6.75 28.74
N ASP A 252 7.82 -7.29 29.38
CA ASP A 252 7.90 -7.48 30.84
C ASP A 252 6.66 -8.17 31.45
N GLY A 253 6.10 -9.14 30.73
CA GLY A 253 4.90 -9.89 31.13
C GLY A 253 3.57 -9.17 30.88
N GLN A 254 3.58 -7.90 30.47
CA GLN A 254 2.38 -7.16 30.10
C GLN A 254 2.06 -7.32 28.61
N VAL A 255 0.80 -7.63 28.30
CA VAL A 255 0.33 -7.71 26.91
C VAL A 255 0.15 -6.30 26.34
N LEU A 256 0.89 -6.01 25.28
CA LEU A 256 0.90 -4.71 24.62
C LEU A 256 -0.09 -4.65 23.46
N ALA A 257 -0.12 -5.70 22.63
CA ALA A 257 -0.95 -5.74 21.42
C ALA A 257 -1.31 -7.18 21.05
N ARG A 258 -2.40 -7.31 20.29
CA ARG A 258 -2.83 -8.57 19.67
C ARG A 258 -3.25 -8.31 18.21
N TRP A 259 -3.12 -9.32 17.35
CA TRP A 259 -3.52 -9.26 15.94
C TRP A 259 -3.71 -10.67 15.35
N GLY A 260 -4.18 -10.74 14.09
CA GLY A 260 -4.36 -12.02 13.37
C GLY A 260 -5.79 -12.58 13.40
N GLY A 261 -6.71 -11.91 14.10
CA GLY A 261 -8.13 -12.23 14.03
C GLY A 261 -8.72 -11.90 12.65
N ARG A 262 -9.70 -12.69 12.18
CA ARG A 262 -10.52 -12.34 11.00
C ARG A 262 -11.51 -11.19 11.27
N CYS A 263 -11.67 -10.80 12.53
CA CYS A 263 -12.52 -9.70 12.97
C CYS A 263 -11.75 -8.81 13.97
N ASP A 264 -12.30 -7.63 14.24
CA ASP A 264 -11.63 -6.57 14.99
C ASP A 264 -11.54 -6.81 16.51
N LEU A 265 -12.00 -7.97 17.00
CA LEU A 265 -12.07 -8.28 18.43
C LEU A 265 -10.71 -8.11 19.14
N TRP A 266 -9.63 -8.43 18.45
CA TRP A 266 -8.27 -8.42 19.01
C TRP A 266 -7.37 -7.32 18.47
N GLU A 267 -7.85 -6.48 17.55
CA GLU A 267 -7.02 -5.43 16.91
C GLU A 267 -6.85 -4.17 17.76
N ARG A 268 -7.58 -4.05 18.87
CA ARG A 268 -7.46 -2.94 19.82
C ARG A 268 -6.47 -3.29 20.92
N SER A 269 -5.64 -2.33 21.32
CA SER A 269 -4.84 -2.46 22.55
C SER A 269 -5.77 -2.83 23.71
N PRO A 270 -5.41 -3.82 24.55
CA PRO A 270 -6.15 -4.04 25.79
C PRO A 270 -6.15 -2.71 26.55
N SER A 271 -7.34 -2.16 26.80
CA SER A 271 -7.48 -1.04 27.72
C SER A 271 -6.84 -1.45 29.04
N SER A 272 -5.87 -0.66 29.50
CA SER A 272 -5.37 -0.72 30.89
C SER A 272 -6.54 -0.65 31.86
#